data_AF-A0A353LJD3-F1
#
_entry.id   AF-A0A353LJD3-F1
#
_cell.length_a   1.000
_cell.length_b   1.000
_cell.length_c   1.000
_cell.angle_alpha   90.00
_cell.angle_beta   90.00
_cell.angle_gamma   90.00
#
_symmetry.space_group_name_H-M   'P 1'
#
loop_
_entity.id
_entity.type
_entity.pdbx_description
1 polymer ?
#
loop_
_entity_poly.entity_id
_entity_poly.type
_entity_poly.pdbx_seq_one_letter_code
_entity_poly.pdbx_strand_id
1 'polypeptide(L)'
;AGTDFQDVAISMKTLSRARSVVEKFERLSLKYQQTLDTQVKANIAFQNKVKNARMYLSHFIQVLYMSVMRSEIKPEHLDLYGLQDANFVVPDLNSNEQLLLWGQKIINGENKRVARGGVPIYNPGIAKVSVMYIQFKEGYQTQQIHQKATARTLDEVSEFRSEVDSVIFDIWEEVERFYAELPGNERLDKNREYGLIYYYRKGETIG
;
A
#
# COMPACT_ATOMS: atom_id res chain seq x y z
N ALA A 1 -48.21 38.66 -6.75
CA ALA A 1 -47.96 37.62 -5.73
C ALA A 1 -46.81 36.79 -6.26
N GLY A 2 -45.56 37.19 -6.06
CA GLY A 2 -44.92 37.14 -4.74
C GLY A 2 -44.46 35.71 -4.49
N THR A 3 -43.72 35.14 -5.43
CA THR A 3 -43.05 33.85 -5.25
C THR A 3 -42.01 34.06 -4.16
N ASP A 4 -42.37 33.59 -2.98
CA ASP A 4 -41.55 33.51 -1.78
C ASP A 4 -40.24 32.81 -2.16
N PHE A 5 -39.17 33.58 -2.33
CA PHE A 5 -37.84 33.00 -2.31
C PHE A 5 -37.69 32.50 -0.89
N GLN A 6 -37.91 31.20 -0.65
CA GLN A 6 -37.53 30.58 0.61
C GLN A 6 -36.11 31.02 0.93
N ASP A 7 -35.93 31.82 1.98
CA ASP A 7 -34.62 32.24 2.44
C ASP A 7 -33.87 30.97 2.87
N VAL A 8 -33.00 30.49 1.99
CA VAL A 8 -32.15 29.33 2.26
C VAL A 8 -30.99 29.80 3.12
N ALA A 9 -30.70 29.05 4.19
CA ALA A 9 -29.66 29.43 5.15
C ALA A 9 -28.25 29.50 4.54
N ILE A 10 -28.02 28.76 3.44
CA ILE A 10 -26.74 28.68 2.74
C ILE A 10 -26.70 29.66 1.58
N SER A 11 -25.66 30.49 1.55
CA SER A 11 -25.40 31.44 0.49
C SER A 11 -25.07 30.76 -0.84
N MET A 12 -25.41 31.41 -1.95
CA MET A 12 -25.08 30.91 -3.29
C MET A 12 -23.57 30.70 -3.50
N LYS A 13 -22.75 31.51 -2.83
CA LYS A 13 -21.28 31.39 -2.84
C LYS A 13 -20.84 30.07 -2.19
N THR A 14 -21.31 29.80 -0.98
CA THR A 14 -20.97 28.59 -0.22
C THR A 14 -21.52 27.34 -0.91
N LEU A 15 -22.75 27.41 -1.44
CA LEU A 15 -23.34 26.32 -2.20
C LEU A 15 -22.55 26.00 -3.48
N SER A 16 -22.08 27.01 -4.21
CA SER A 16 -21.25 26.82 -5.41
C SER A 16 -19.89 26.21 -5.06
N ARG A 17 -19.24 26.71 -4.00
CA ARG A 17 -17.97 26.16 -3.48
C ARG A 17 -18.15 24.70 -3.07
N ALA A 18 -19.22 24.38 -2.34
CA ALA A 18 -19.51 23.03 -1.89
C ALA A 18 -19.68 22.04 -3.05
N ARG A 19 -20.44 22.41 -4.09
CA ARG A 19 -20.57 21.58 -5.29
C ARG A 19 -19.23 21.29 -5.96
N SER A 20 -18.39 22.31 -6.11
CA SER A 20 -17.06 22.15 -6.73
C SER A 20 -16.13 21.26 -5.89
N VAL A 21 -16.15 21.44 -4.56
CA VAL A 21 -15.35 20.65 -3.63
C VAL A 21 -15.79 19.20 -3.61
N VAL A 22 -17.10 18.92 -3.54
CA VAL A 22 -17.64 17.54 -3.59
C VAL A 22 -17.22 16.85 -4.88
N GLU A 23 -17.43 17.47 -6.05
CA GLU A 23 -17.06 16.88 -7.34
C GLU A 23 -15.55 16.55 -7.40
N LYS A 24 -14.70 17.44 -6.89
CA LYS A 24 -13.26 17.20 -6.85
C LYS A 24 -12.89 16.09 -5.85
N PHE A 25 -13.46 16.10 -4.66
CA PHE A 25 -13.17 15.10 -3.63
C PHE A 25 -13.63 13.69 -4.03
N GLU A 26 -14.78 13.56 -4.67
CA GLU A 26 -15.28 12.29 -5.22
C GLU A 26 -14.33 11.74 -6.29
N ARG A 27 -13.85 12.58 -7.22
CA ARG A 27 -12.85 12.16 -8.22
C ARG A 27 -11.55 11.69 -7.59
N LEU A 28 -11.02 12.41 -6.59
CA LEU A 28 -9.80 12.02 -5.89
C LEU A 28 -9.98 10.70 -5.14
N SER A 29 -11.12 10.55 -4.44
CA SER A 29 -11.45 9.34 -3.68
C SER A 29 -11.62 8.12 -4.60
N LEU A 30 -12.31 8.28 -5.73
CA LEU A 30 -12.45 7.23 -6.73
C LEU A 30 -11.10 6.81 -7.32
N LYS A 31 -10.23 7.77 -7.64
CA LYS A 31 -8.88 7.51 -8.14
C LYS A 31 -8.05 6.73 -7.11
N TYR A 32 -8.10 7.12 -5.84
CA TYR A 32 -7.44 6.39 -4.76
C TYR A 32 -7.95 4.95 -4.67
N GLN A 33 -9.27 4.75 -4.66
CA GLN A 33 -9.89 3.42 -4.61
C GLN A 33 -9.43 2.53 -5.78
N GLN A 34 -9.42 3.06 -7.00
CA GLN A 34 -8.94 2.34 -8.19
C GLN A 34 -7.46 1.92 -8.07
N THR A 35 -6.60 2.81 -7.56
CA THR A 35 -5.17 2.49 -7.37
C THR A 35 -4.97 1.44 -6.28
N LEU A 36 -5.73 1.53 -5.18
CA LEU A 36 -5.68 0.55 -4.09
C LEU A 36 -6.15 -0.83 -4.54
N ASP A 37 -7.28 -0.91 -5.26
CA ASP A 37 -7.79 -2.16 -5.82
C ASP A 37 -6.77 -2.83 -6.75
N THR A 38 -6.11 -2.02 -7.58
CA THR A 38 -5.05 -2.50 -8.48
C THR A 38 -3.86 -3.05 -7.68
N GLN A 39 -3.40 -2.32 -6.66
CA GLN A 39 -2.31 -2.76 -5.78
C GLN A 39 -2.64 -4.07 -5.06
N VAL A 40 -3.86 -4.22 -4.53
CA VAL A 40 -4.28 -5.42 -3.81
C VAL A 40 -4.32 -6.62 -4.76
N LYS A 41 -4.93 -6.48 -5.93
CA LYS A 41 -4.99 -7.53 -6.96
C LYS A 41 -3.59 -7.96 -7.41
N ALA A 42 -2.71 -7.00 -7.67
CA ALA A 42 -1.33 -7.27 -8.06
C ALA A 42 -0.56 -8.00 -6.94
N ASN A 43 -0.76 -7.62 -5.68
CA ASN A 43 -0.11 -8.26 -4.54
C ASN A 43 -0.48 -9.74 -4.40
N ILE A 44 -1.74 -10.11 -4.62
CA ILE A 44 -2.18 -11.52 -4.58
C ILE A 44 -1.37 -12.38 -5.57
N ALA A 45 -1.22 -11.91 -6.80
CA ALA A 45 -0.42 -12.60 -7.82
C ALA A 45 1.08 -12.60 -7.46
N PHE A 46 1.58 -11.52 -6.87
CA PHE A 46 2.97 -11.38 -6.46
C PHE A 46 3.36 -12.36 -5.34
N GLN A 47 2.49 -12.62 -4.36
CA GLN A 47 2.79 -13.54 -3.25
C GLN A 47 3.16 -14.96 -3.73
N ASN A 48 2.53 -15.44 -4.82
CA ASN A 48 2.89 -16.72 -5.42
C ASN A 48 4.31 -16.72 -6.00
N LYS A 49 4.74 -15.60 -6.60
CA LYS A 49 6.11 -15.43 -7.12
C LYS A 49 7.14 -15.43 -5.98
N VAL A 50 6.84 -14.73 -4.88
CA VAL A 50 7.67 -14.72 -3.66
C VAL A 50 7.83 -16.12 -3.10
N LYS A 51 6.71 -16.85 -2.91
CA LYS A 51 6.71 -18.22 -2.39
C LYS A 51 7.57 -19.14 -3.25
N ASN A 52 7.41 -19.08 -4.57
CA ASN A 52 8.18 -19.91 -5.50
C ASN A 52 9.67 -19.56 -5.46
N ALA A 53 10.04 -18.29 -5.56
CA ALA A 53 11.44 -17.87 -5.51
C ALA A 53 12.10 -18.31 -4.19
N ARG A 54 11.43 -18.09 -3.04
CA ARG A 54 11.93 -18.51 -1.72
C ARG A 54 12.14 -20.02 -1.65
N MET A 55 11.16 -20.81 -2.10
CA MET A 55 11.23 -22.27 -2.06
C MET A 55 12.41 -22.81 -2.89
N TYR A 56 12.52 -22.38 -4.15
CA TYR A 56 13.58 -22.85 -5.05
C TYR A 56 14.97 -22.40 -4.60
N LEU A 57 15.10 -21.16 -4.12
CA LEU A 57 16.36 -20.63 -3.61
C LEU A 57 16.80 -21.37 -2.34
N SER A 58 15.90 -21.53 -1.37
CA SER A 58 16.18 -22.28 -0.14
C SER A 58 16.60 -23.72 -0.44
N HIS A 59 15.88 -24.40 -1.35
CA HIS A 59 16.19 -25.77 -1.72
C HIS A 59 17.55 -25.88 -2.42
N PHE A 60 17.89 -24.94 -3.31
CA PHE A 60 19.21 -24.90 -3.94
C PHE A 60 20.33 -24.78 -2.91
N ILE A 61 20.19 -23.88 -1.94
CA ILE A 61 21.19 -23.68 -0.87
C ILE A 61 21.37 -24.97 -0.05
N GLN A 62 20.25 -25.63 0.31
CA GLN A 62 20.31 -26.91 1.01
C GLN A 62 21.05 -27.99 0.22
N VAL A 63 20.80 -28.10 -1.09
CA VAL A 63 21.47 -29.07 -1.96
C VAL A 63 22.96 -28.75 -2.11
N LEU A 64 23.31 -27.47 -2.24
CA LEU A 64 24.70 -27.02 -2.23
C LEU A 64 25.42 -27.45 -0.95
N TYR A 65 24.82 -27.22 0.22
CA TYR A 65 25.36 -27.66 1.49
C TYR A 65 25.49 -29.19 1.58
N MET A 66 24.48 -29.94 1.15
CA MET A 66 24.57 -31.41 1.11
C MET A 66 25.68 -31.91 0.19
N SER A 67 25.91 -31.27 -0.96
CA SER A 67 27.04 -31.59 -1.85
C SER A 67 28.40 -31.27 -1.21
N VAL A 68 28.48 -30.21 -0.39
CA VAL A 68 29.68 -29.93 0.40
C VAL A 68 29.90 -31.00 1.48
N MET A 69 28.85 -31.40 2.21
CA MET A 69 28.92 -32.44 3.23
C MET A 69 29.32 -33.80 2.65
N ARG A 70 28.91 -34.12 1.41
CA ARG A 70 29.33 -35.32 0.67
C ARG A 70 30.69 -35.20 0.00
N SER A 71 31.41 -34.08 0.18
CA SER A 71 32.70 -33.80 -0.45
C SER A 71 32.67 -33.77 -1.99
N GLU A 72 31.49 -33.57 -2.60
CA GLU A 72 31.33 -33.36 -4.05
C GLU A 72 31.73 -31.94 -4.45
N ILE A 73 31.56 -30.99 -3.53
CA ILE A 73 31.96 -29.59 -3.67
C ILE A 73 32.86 -29.24 -2.49
N LYS A 74 34.01 -28.60 -2.76
CA LYS A 74 34.91 -28.18 -1.69
C LYS A 74 34.26 -27.08 -0.83
N PRO A 75 34.43 -27.11 0.50
CA PRO A 75 33.88 -26.08 1.40
C PRO A 75 34.35 -24.66 1.06
N GLU A 76 35.58 -24.52 0.57
CA GLU A 76 36.15 -23.22 0.15
C GLU A 76 35.28 -22.51 -0.89
N HIS A 77 34.58 -23.24 -1.77
CA HIS A 77 33.71 -22.67 -2.80
C HIS A 77 32.44 -21.99 -2.25
N LEU A 78 32.12 -22.15 -0.96
CA LEU A 78 31.00 -21.43 -0.35
C LEU A 78 31.22 -19.90 -0.36
N ASP A 79 32.48 -19.45 -0.47
CA ASP A 79 32.85 -18.04 -0.63
C ASP A 79 32.22 -17.41 -1.89
N LEU A 80 32.09 -18.17 -2.99
CA LEU A 80 31.51 -17.72 -4.27
C LEU A 80 30.06 -17.29 -4.12
N TYR A 81 29.36 -17.86 -3.13
CA TYR A 81 27.96 -17.62 -2.81
C TYR A 81 27.79 -16.65 -1.65
N GLY A 82 28.89 -16.29 -0.95
CA GLY A 82 28.87 -15.53 0.29
C GLY A 82 28.30 -16.32 1.48
N LEU A 83 28.51 -17.65 1.49
CA LEU A 83 28.00 -18.58 2.50
C LEU A 83 29.11 -19.17 3.41
N GLN A 84 30.34 -18.68 3.30
CA GLN A 84 31.50 -19.24 4.02
C GLN A 84 31.34 -19.23 5.56
N ASP A 85 30.62 -18.24 6.09
CA ASP A 85 30.38 -18.08 7.54
C ASP A 85 28.98 -18.53 7.98
N ALA A 86 28.22 -19.16 7.08
CA ALA A 86 26.81 -19.49 7.32
C ALA A 86 26.60 -20.78 8.12
N ASN A 87 27.66 -21.53 8.45
CA ASN A 87 27.61 -22.77 9.24
C ASN A 87 26.56 -23.79 8.75
N PHE A 88 26.42 -23.93 7.43
CA PHE A 88 25.41 -24.80 6.79
C PHE A 88 23.95 -24.46 7.13
N VAL A 89 23.70 -23.25 7.64
CA VAL A 89 22.36 -22.72 7.86
C VAL A 89 21.93 -21.94 6.62
N VAL A 90 20.69 -22.16 6.18
CA VAL A 90 20.11 -21.36 5.09
C VAL A 90 19.94 -19.93 5.62
N PRO A 91 20.44 -18.91 4.91
CA PRO A 91 20.27 -17.53 5.33
C PRO A 91 18.80 -17.12 5.35
N ASP A 92 18.48 -16.03 6.04
CA ASP A 92 17.11 -15.50 6.06
C ASP A 92 16.65 -15.09 4.65
N LEU A 93 15.48 -15.59 4.24
CA LEU A 93 14.83 -15.31 2.96
C LEU A 93 13.39 -14.78 3.16
N ASN A 94 13.04 -14.31 4.36
CA ASN A 94 11.68 -13.92 4.70
C ASN A 94 11.27 -12.61 4.03
N SER A 95 12.13 -11.59 4.04
CA SER A 95 11.85 -10.31 3.39
C SER A 95 12.17 -10.32 1.89
N ASN A 96 11.52 -9.44 1.13
CA ASN A 96 11.77 -9.30 -0.30
C ASN A 96 13.20 -8.81 -0.57
N GLU A 97 13.74 -7.97 0.30
CA GLU A 97 15.10 -7.43 0.22
C GLU A 97 16.14 -8.54 0.39
N GLN A 98 15.95 -9.42 1.39
CA GLN A 98 16.82 -10.56 1.60
C GLN A 98 16.70 -11.58 0.46
N LEU A 99 15.48 -11.87 0.01
CA LEU A 99 15.25 -12.76 -1.12
C LEU A 99 15.90 -12.23 -2.41
N LEU A 100 15.86 -10.91 -2.63
CA LEU A 100 16.52 -10.24 -3.75
C LEU A 100 18.06 -10.38 -3.65
N LEU A 101 18.62 -10.05 -2.48
CA LEU A 101 20.05 -10.11 -2.22
C LEU A 101 20.60 -11.53 -2.39
N TRP A 102 19.99 -12.50 -1.71
CA TRP A 102 20.46 -13.89 -1.74
C TRP A 102 20.21 -14.55 -3.09
N GLY A 103 19.07 -14.27 -3.74
CA GLY A 103 18.83 -14.76 -5.10
C GLY A 103 19.96 -14.38 -6.05
N GLN A 104 20.40 -13.11 -6.02
CA GLN A 104 21.52 -12.66 -6.83
C GLN A 104 22.84 -13.33 -6.46
N LYS A 105 23.15 -13.43 -5.16
CA LYS A 105 24.39 -14.06 -4.68
C LYS A 105 24.49 -15.52 -5.10
N ILE A 106 23.41 -16.30 -4.92
CA ILE A 106 23.41 -17.73 -5.22
C ILE A 106 23.55 -17.99 -6.72
N ILE A 107 22.81 -17.24 -7.55
CA ILE A 107 22.90 -17.35 -9.01
C ILE A 107 24.31 -17.02 -9.51
N ASN A 108 24.88 -15.91 -9.02
CA ASN A 108 26.23 -15.51 -9.40
C ASN A 108 27.29 -16.50 -8.91
N GLY A 109 27.14 -17.03 -7.69
CA GLY A 109 28.05 -18.00 -7.12
C GLY A 109 28.08 -19.30 -7.91
N GLU A 110 26.91 -19.84 -8.27
CA GLU A 110 26.85 -21.08 -9.06
C GLU A 110 27.40 -20.88 -10.46
N ASN A 111 27.07 -19.77 -11.13
CA ASN A 111 27.62 -19.46 -12.45
C ASN A 111 29.15 -19.36 -12.41
N LYS A 112 29.72 -18.74 -11.37
CA LYS A 112 31.18 -18.68 -11.16
C LYS A 112 31.78 -20.06 -10.92
N ARG A 113 31.15 -20.89 -10.08
CA ARG A 113 31.63 -22.25 -9.78
C ARG A 113 31.64 -23.13 -11.02
N VAL A 114 30.57 -23.10 -11.80
CA VAL A 114 30.45 -23.85 -13.06
C VAL A 114 31.45 -23.35 -14.10
N ALA A 115 31.63 -22.03 -14.23
CA ALA A 115 32.64 -21.45 -15.12
C ALA A 115 34.08 -21.85 -14.78
N ARG A 116 34.34 -22.19 -13.50
CA ARG A 116 35.64 -22.73 -13.03
C ARG A 116 35.75 -24.26 -13.20
N GLY A 117 34.85 -24.89 -13.95
CA GLY A 117 34.84 -26.34 -14.21
C GLY A 117 34.10 -27.17 -13.15
N GLY A 118 33.38 -26.53 -12.22
CA GLY A 118 32.55 -27.24 -11.25
C GLY A 118 31.34 -27.92 -11.90
N VAL A 119 31.04 -29.15 -11.50
CA VAL A 119 29.85 -29.89 -11.98
C VAL A 119 28.58 -29.20 -11.48
N PRO A 120 27.63 -28.79 -12.35
CA PRO A 120 26.40 -28.10 -11.93
C PRO A 120 25.54 -28.89 -10.94
N ILE A 121 24.81 -28.18 -10.07
CA ILE A 121 23.72 -28.79 -9.30
C ILE A 121 22.50 -28.94 -10.21
N TYR A 122 21.90 -30.14 -10.26
CA TYR A 122 20.84 -30.48 -11.22
C TYR A 122 19.41 -30.36 -10.66
N ASN A 123 19.21 -30.48 -9.35
CA ASN A 123 17.87 -30.46 -8.75
C ASN A 123 17.81 -29.67 -7.42
N PRO A 124 17.26 -28.45 -7.42
CA PRO A 124 16.84 -27.70 -8.59
C PRO A 124 18.07 -27.20 -9.38
N GLY A 125 18.01 -27.25 -10.71
CA GLY A 125 19.04 -26.64 -11.54
C GLY A 125 19.06 -25.12 -11.41
N ILE A 126 20.23 -24.49 -11.55
CA ILE A 126 20.35 -23.03 -11.38
C ILE A 126 19.52 -22.22 -12.38
N ALA A 127 19.26 -22.78 -13.56
CA ALA A 127 18.36 -22.20 -14.54
C ALA A 127 16.94 -22.06 -13.98
N LYS A 128 16.44 -23.08 -13.26
CA LYS A 128 15.11 -23.05 -12.64
C LYS A 128 15.04 -22.02 -11.51
N VAL A 129 16.07 -21.95 -10.67
CA VAL A 129 16.19 -20.94 -9.61
C VAL A 129 16.19 -19.54 -10.21
N SER A 130 16.97 -19.33 -11.28
CA SER A 130 17.05 -18.06 -12.00
C SER A 130 15.70 -17.60 -12.55
N VAL A 131 14.94 -18.50 -13.19
CA VAL A 131 13.60 -18.17 -13.69
C VAL A 131 12.66 -17.71 -12.56
N MET A 132 12.63 -18.44 -11.45
CA MET A 132 11.78 -18.08 -10.31
C MET A 132 12.20 -16.75 -9.68
N TYR A 133 13.50 -16.52 -9.55
CA TYR A 133 14.07 -15.28 -9.05
C TYR A 133 13.72 -14.07 -9.95
N ILE A 134 13.86 -14.20 -11.28
CA ILE A 134 13.53 -13.13 -12.22
C ILE A 134 12.05 -12.77 -12.13
N GLN A 135 11.16 -13.77 -12.14
CA GLN A 135 9.72 -13.54 -11.99
C GLN A 135 9.38 -12.81 -10.68
N PHE A 136 10.02 -13.22 -9.58
CA PHE A 136 9.90 -12.51 -8.30
C PHE A 136 10.40 -11.07 -8.40
N LYS A 137 11.60 -10.84 -8.94
CA LYS A 137 12.23 -9.51 -9.04
C LYS A 137 11.38 -8.54 -9.84
N GLU A 138 10.90 -8.96 -11.01
CA GLU A 138 9.98 -8.17 -11.83
C GLU A 138 8.68 -7.87 -11.08
N GLY A 139 8.10 -8.90 -10.44
CA GLY A 139 6.90 -8.73 -9.62
C GLY A 139 7.11 -7.75 -8.45
N TYR A 140 8.29 -7.76 -7.83
CA TYR A 140 8.62 -6.88 -6.72
C TYR A 140 8.73 -5.42 -7.18
N GLN A 141 9.36 -5.17 -8.34
CA GLN A 141 9.40 -3.85 -8.95
C GLN A 141 8.00 -3.33 -9.31
N THR A 142 7.16 -4.17 -9.91
CA THR A 142 5.76 -3.83 -10.19
C THR A 142 4.99 -3.50 -8.90
N GLN A 143 5.20 -4.27 -7.83
CA GLN A 143 4.56 -4.03 -6.54
C GLN A 143 4.95 -2.67 -5.95
N GLN A 144 6.22 -2.28 -6.02
CA GLN A 144 6.69 -0.96 -5.57
C GLN A 144 6.06 0.18 -6.38
N ILE A 145 5.88 0.01 -7.70
CA ILE A 145 5.21 1.00 -8.55
C ILE A 145 3.76 1.20 -8.10
N HIS A 146 3.02 0.11 -7.87
CA HIS A 146 1.64 0.21 -7.38
C HIS A 146 1.56 0.88 -5.99
N GLN A 147 2.44 0.50 -5.06
CA GLN A 147 2.51 1.12 -3.75
C GLN A 147 2.77 2.63 -3.83
N LYS A 148 3.71 3.06 -4.67
CA LYS A 148 4.02 4.48 -4.88
C LYS A 148 2.84 5.23 -5.50
N ALA A 149 2.14 4.62 -6.45
CA ALA A 149 0.96 5.22 -7.08
C ALA A 149 -0.19 5.40 -6.07
N THR A 150 -0.48 4.38 -5.25
CA THR A 150 -1.51 4.45 -4.21
C THR A 150 -1.16 5.43 -3.10
N ALA A 151 0.12 5.49 -2.68
CA ALA A 151 0.56 6.45 -1.68
C ALA A 151 0.34 7.89 -2.19
N ARG A 152 0.72 8.17 -3.43
CA ARG A 152 0.49 9.48 -4.05
C ARG A 152 -0.98 9.86 -4.10
N THR A 153 -1.88 8.94 -4.50
CA THR A 153 -3.32 9.26 -4.58
C THR A 153 -3.94 9.43 -3.19
N LEU A 154 -3.44 8.71 -2.19
CA LEU A 154 -3.82 8.92 -0.79
C LEU A 154 -3.38 10.30 -0.29
N ASP A 155 -2.16 10.72 -0.61
CA ASP A 155 -1.65 12.05 -0.24
C ASP A 155 -2.52 13.15 -0.88
N GLU A 156 -2.85 13.02 -2.18
CA GLU A 156 -3.75 13.94 -2.89
C GLU A 156 -5.14 14.05 -2.20
N VAL A 157 -5.70 12.92 -1.73
CA VAL A 157 -6.96 12.91 -0.96
C VAL A 157 -6.77 13.58 0.40
N SER A 158 -5.69 13.26 1.11
CA SER A 158 -5.41 13.78 2.45
C SER A 158 -5.20 15.29 2.45
N GLU A 159 -4.45 15.82 1.49
CA GLU A 159 -4.24 17.27 1.33
C GLU A 159 -5.56 17.99 1.08
N PHE A 160 -6.44 17.43 0.23
CA PHE A 160 -7.71 18.06 -0.13
C PHE A 160 -8.77 18.01 0.98
N ARG A 161 -8.57 17.19 2.03
CA ARG A 161 -9.48 17.16 3.19
C ARG A 161 -9.60 18.51 3.88
N SER A 162 -8.53 19.30 3.93
CA SER A 162 -8.55 20.64 4.52
C SER A 162 -9.55 21.58 3.83
N GLU A 163 -9.69 21.49 2.51
CA GLU A 163 -10.68 22.25 1.73
C GLU A 163 -12.11 21.75 1.97
N VAL A 164 -12.27 20.43 2.12
CA VAL A 164 -13.55 19.81 2.47
C VAL A 164 -14.00 20.28 3.85
N ASP A 165 -13.12 20.21 4.85
CA ASP A 165 -13.39 20.64 6.22
C ASP A 165 -13.73 22.14 6.27
N SER A 166 -13.02 22.97 5.49
CA SER A 166 -13.32 24.40 5.39
C SER A 166 -14.72 24.68 4.84
N VAL A 167 -15.17 23.94 3.81
CA VAL A 167 -16.52 24.11 3.28
C VAL A 167 -17.58 23.63 4.26
N ILE A 168 -17.34 22.51 4.94
CA ILE A 168 -18.26 22.01 5.97
C ILE A 168 -18.41 23.04 7.08
N PHE A 169 -17.30 23.65 7.50
CA PHE A 169 -17.30 24.73 8.48
C PHE A 169 -18.08 25.96 8.00
N ASP A 170 -17.87 26.42 6.76
CA ASP A 170 -18.62 27.55 6.20
C ASP A 170 -20.14 27.28 6.17
N ILE A 171 -20.55 26.07 5.78
CA ILE A 171 -21.97 25.66 5.77
C ILE A 171 -22.53 25.69 7.19
N TRP A 172 -21.79 25.14 8.16
CA TRP A 172 -22.21 25.16 9.56
C TRP A 172 -22.42 26.59 10.06
N GLU A 173 -21.44 27.48 9.88
CA GLU A 173 -21.52 28.87 10.32
C GLU A 173 -22.68 29.63 9.68
N GLU A 174 -22.95 29.41 8.38
CA GLU A 174 -24.07 30.04 7.70
C GLU A 174 -25.43 29.57 8.25
N VAL A 175 -25.59 28.26 8.48
CA VAL A 175 -26.82 27.68 9.04
C VAL A 175 -27.06 28.17 10.47
N GLU A 176 -26.04 28.14 11.33
CA GLU A 176 -26.14 28.63 12.72
C GLU A 176 -26.51 30.11 12.76
N ARG A 177 -25.86 30.94 11.94
CA ARG A 177 -26.12 32.38 11.92
C ARG A 177 -27.52 32.69 11.42
N PHE A 178 -28.02 31.95 10.44
CA PHE A 178 -29.35 32.18 9.87
C PHE A 178 -30.48 31.94 10.89
N TYR A 179 -30.34 30.93 11.73
CA TYR A 179 -31.34 30.58 12.76
C TYR A 179 -30.98 31.10 14.16
N ALA A 180 -30.00 31.99 14.30
CA ALA A 180 -29.49 32.44 15.59
C ALA A 180 -30.52 33.15 16.49
N GLU A 181 -31.55 33.76 15.89
CA GLU A 181 -32.62 34.46 16.61
C GLU A 181 -33.75 33.53 17.07
N LEU A 182 -33.76 32.26 16.64
CA LEU A 182 -34.77 31.28 17.05
C LEU A 182 -34.51 30.74 18.47
N PRO A 183 -35.56 30.38 19.23
CA PRO A 183 -35.44 29.70 20.52
C PRO A 183 -34.58 28.43 20.42
N GLY A 184 -33.85 28.09 21.48
CA GLY A 184 -32.83 27.03 21.48
C GLY A 184 -33.24 25.72 20.80
N ASN A 185 -34.37 25.13 21.23
CA ASN A 185 -34.89 23.89 20.63
C ASN A 185 -35.26 24.05 19.14
N GLU A 186 -35.91 25.15 18.79
CA GLU A 186 -36.37 25.40 17.42
C GLU A 186 -35.20 25.66 16.46
N ARG A 187 -34.19 26.42 16.90
CA ARG A 187 -32.92 26.61 16.18
C ARG A 187 -32.24 25.27 15.91
N LEU A 188 -32.13 24.41 16.94
CA LEU A 188 -31.47 23.12 16.80
C LEU A 188 -32.21 22.20 15.83
N ASP A 189 -33.54 22.19 15.88
CA ASP A 189 -34.37 21.42 14.96
C ASP A 189 -34.21 21.92 13.53
N LYS A 190 -34.21 23.24 13.31
CA LYS A 190 -33.95 23.84 11.99
C LYS A 190 -32.55 23.53 11.47
N ASN A 191 -31.53 23.61 12.31
CA ASN A 191 -30.15 23.30 11.92
C ASN A 191 -29.98 21.81 11.54
N ARG A 192 -30.69 20.90 12.23
CA ARG A 192 -30.68 19.46 11.93
C ARG A 192 -31.23 19.14 10.55
N GLU A 193 -32.16 19.96 10.02
CA GLU A 193 -32.66 19.81 8.63
C GLU A 193 -31.53 19.95 7.59
N TYR A 194 -30.45 20.67 7.93
CA TYR A 194 -29.25 20.83 7.10
C TYR A 194 -28.14 19.79 7.40
N GLY A 195 -28.42 18.82 8.27
CA GLY A 195 -27.47 17.75 8.61
C GLY A 195 -26.51 18.06 9.76
N LEU A 196 -26.73 19.15 10.50
CA LEU A 196 -25.93 19.48 11.69
C LEU A 196 -26.34 18.56 12.85
N ILE A 197 -25.36 17.86 13.43
CA ILE A 197 -25.56 16.94 14.55
C ILE A 197 -24.84 17.48 15.79
N TYR A 198 -25.58 17.66 16.87
CA TYR A 198 -25.07 18.16 18.15
C TYR A 198 -24.85 17.02 19.13
N TYR A 199 -23.66 16.94 19.72
CA TYR A 199 -23.34 16.00 20.79
C TYR A 199 -23.30 16.75 22.12
N TYR A 200 -24.18 16.38 23.05
CA TYR A 200 -24.13 16.88 24.43
C TYR A 200 -23.24 16.00 25.28
N ARG A 201 -22.43 16.59 26.15
CA ARG A 201 -21.71 15.82 27.16
C ARG A 201 -22.69 15.37 28.25
N LYS A 202 -22.36 14.26 28.91
CA LYS A 202 -23.17 13.72 30.01
C LYS A 202 -23.36 14.79 31.09
N GLY A 203 -24.60 15.29 31.26
CA GLY A 203 -24.96 16.30 32.25
C GLY A 203 -25.36 17.68 31.71
N GLU A 204 -25.25 17.92 30.41
CA GLU A 204 -25.74 19.16 29.78
C GLU A 204 -27.20 18.99 29.33
N THR A 205 -28.10 19.86 29.80
CA THR A 205 -29.48 19.97 29.30
C THR A 205 -29.63 21.15 28.37
N ILE A 206 -30.47 20.99 27.33
CA ILE A 206 -30.80 22.02 26.35
C ILE A 206 -31.38 23.24 27.10
N GLY A 207 -30.70 24.37 27.00
CA GLY A 207 -31.16 25.67 27.52
C GLY A 207 -32.15 26.33 26.57
#